data_AF-A0A844Q8E8-F1
#
_entry.id   AF-A0A844Q8E8-F1
#
_cell.length_a   1.000
_cell.length_b   1.000
_cell.length_c   1.000
_cell.angle_alpha   90.00
_cell.angle_beta   90.00
_cell.angle_gamma   90.00
#
_symmetry.space_group_name_H-M   'P 1'
#
loop_
_entity.id
_entity.type
_entity.pdbx_description
1 polymer ?
#
loop_
_entity_poly.entity_id
_entity_poly.type
_entity_poly.pdbx_seq_one_letter_code
_entity_poly.pdbx_strand_id
1 'polypeptide(L)'
;MIAIDSEATRAYDDTYTTPCSCEACARFYERVDHQHPQLAVLLAGWGIDTSRAIEVMDNEDGTYDAYFSVQATMNVPHETHDIDGIELQFDRPDSPELTYGNTGMQPPYVILTVRDIPIR
;
A
#
# COMPACT_ATOMS: atom_id res chain seq x y z
N MET A 1 12.29 -9.77 7.43
CA MET A 1 13.19 -8.78 6.81
C MET A 1 12.89 -8.70 5.33
N ILE A 2 12.07 -7.70 5.00
CA ILE A 2 11.81 -7.23 3.66
C ILE A 2 12.96 -6.33 3.18
N ALA A 3 13.33 -6.45 1.91
CA ALA A 3 14.26 -5.53 1.24
C ALA A 3 13.55 -4.89 0.06
N ILE A 4 13.32 -3.57 0.14
CA ILE A 4 12.55 -2.79 -0.83
C ILE A 4 13.49 -2.10 -1.81
N ASP A 5 13.21 -2.23 -3.11
CA ASP A 5 13.83 -1.44 -4.17
C ASP A 5 12.93 -0.23 -4.45
N SER A 6 13.25 0.90 -3.80
CA SER A 6 12.45 2.12 -3.92
C SER A 6 12.50 2.77 -5.31
N GLU A 7 13.59 2.58 -6.05
CA GLU A 7 13.72 3.13 -7.40
C GLU A 7 12.86 2.33 -8.37
N ALA A 8 12.94 1.00 -8.32
CA ALA A 8 12.10 0.13 -9.13
C ALA A 8 10.61 0.26 -8.75
N THR A 9 10.29 0.39 -7.46
CA THR A 9 8.92 0.63 -6.98
C THR A 9 8.37 1.95 -7.54
N ARG A 10 9.16 3.03 -7.50
CA ARG A 10 8.76 4.34 -8.04
C ARG A 10 8.64 4.34 -9.56
N ALA A 11 9.54 3.63 -10.25
CA ALA A 11 9.53 3.50 -11.70
C ALA A 11 8.38 2.62 -12.21
N TYR A 12 7.75 1.87 -11.32
CA TYR A 12 6.63 1.01 -11.65
C TYR A 12 5.38 1.86 -11.91
N ASP A 13 4.90 1.75 -13.14
CA ASP A 13 3.68 2.38 -13.61
C ASP A 13 2.66 1.25 -13.87
N ASP A 14 1.91 0.83 -12.85
CA ASP A 14 0.89 -0.20 -13.04
C ASP A 14 -0.22 0.35 -13.93
N THR A 15 -0.71 -0.45 -14.86
CA THR A 15 -1.92 -0.14 -15.62
C THR A 15 -3.14 0.00 -14.69
N TYR A 16 -3.11 -0.60 -13.51
CA TYR A 16 -4.13 -0.49 -12.46
C TYR A 16 -3.88 0.63 -11.42
N THR A 17 -2.75 1.34 -11.48
CA THR A 17 -2.45 2.49 -10.59
C THR A 17 -3.11 3.79 -11.05
N THR A 18 -4.01 3.73 -12.04
CA THR A 18 -4.90 4.87 -12.31
C THR A 18 -5.81 5.02 -11.09
N PRO A 19 -5.71 6.12 -10.33
CA PRO A 19 -6.45 6.26 -9.10
C PRO A 19 -7.94 6.18 -9.36
N CYS A 20 -8.66 5.32 -8.62
CA CYS A 20 -10.11 5.30 -8.68
C CYS A 20 -10.66 6.67 -8.27
N SER A 21 -11.61 7.19 -9.06
CA SER A 21 -12.18 8.52 -8.85
C SER A 21 -13.52 8.49 -8.09
N CYS A 22 -13.83 7.39 -7.39
CA CYS A 22 -15.02 7.34 -6.54
C CYS A 22 -14.84 8.26 -5.31
N GLU A 23 -15.95 8.64 -4.67
CA GLU A 23 -15.92 9.59 -3.55
C GLU A 23 -15.02 9.11 -2.39
N ALA A 24 -15.07 7.81 -2.08
CA ALA A 24 -14.26 7.20 -1.03
C ALA A 24 -12.75 7.33 -1.32
N CYS A 25 -12.32 6.96 -2.53
CA CYS A 25 -10.93 7.09 -2.97
C CYS A 25 -10.48 8.55 -2.98
N ALA A 26 -11.30 9.46 -3.50
CA ALA A 26 -10.99 10.90 -3.50
C ALA A 26 -10.78 11.43 -2.08
N ARG A 27 -11.68 11.07 -1.15
CA ARG A 27 -11.56 11.46 0.27
C ARG A 27 -10.28 10.95 0.91
N PHE A 28 -9.91 9.70 0.63
CA PHE A 28 -8.67 9.11 1.11
C PHE A 28 -7.45 9.89 0.58
N TYR A 29 -7.32 10.06 -0.74
CA TYR A 29 -6.17 10.73 -1.36
C TYR A 29 -6.02 12.19 -0.95
N GLU A 30 -7.13 12.92 -0.76
CA GLU A 30 -7.09 14.32 -0.31
C GLU A 30 -6.57 14.49 1.12
N ARG A 31 -6.65 13.45 1.96
CA ARG A 31 -6.48 13.58 3.41
C ARG A 31 -5.35 12.75 4.00
N VAL A 32 -5.03 11.60 3.42
CA VAL A 32 -4.10 10.62 4.02
C VAL A 32 -2.75 11.24 4.35
N ASP A 33 -2.15 12.00 3.44
CA ASP A 33 -0.83 12.60 3.66
C ASP A 33 -0.84 13.71 4.72
N HIS A 34 -1.95 14.44 4.83
CA HIS A 34 -2.10 15.51 5.82
C HIS A 34 -2.41 14.96 7.22
N GLN A 35 -3.23 13.91 7.31
CA GLN A 35 -3.63 13.31 8.58
C GLN A 35 -2.57 12.33 9.11
N HIS A 36 -1.82 11.68 8.22
CA HIS A 36 -0.80 10.67 8.53
C HIS A 36 0.54 11.00 7.87
N PRO A 37 1.18 12.13 8.19
CA PRO A 37 2.41 12.58 7.53
C PRO A 37 3.59 11.61 7.74
N GLN A 38 3.64 10.89 8.86
CA GLN A 38 4.70 9.89 9.11
C GLN A 38 4.57 8.69 8.18
N LEU A 39 3.33 8.21 7.97
CA LEU A 39 3.04 7.16 6.99
C LEU A 39 3.42 7.62 5.58
N ALA A 40 3.01 8.83 5.19
CA ALA A 40 3.33 9.38 3.88
C ALA A 40 4.85 9.49 3.64
N VAL A 41 5.62 9.97 4.63
CA VAL A 41 7.09 10.06 4.53
C VAL A 41 7.72 8.67 4.39
N LEU A 42 7.24 7.68 5.14
CA LEU A 42 7.75 6.32 5.05
C LEU A 42 7.48 5.71 3.67
N LEU A 43 6.23 5.76 3.20
CA LEU A 43 5.81 5.21 1.92
C LEU A 43 6.57 5.89 0.78
N ALA A 44 6.75 7.21 0.82
CA ALA A 44 7.58 7.93 -0.14
C ALA A 44 9.05 7.47 -0.13
N GLY A 45 9.59 7.16 1.05
CA GLY A 45 10.92 6.55 1.23
C GLY A 45 11.04 5.17 0.58
N TRP A 46 9.94 4.43 0.45
CA TRP A 46 9.83 3.17 -0.28
C TRP A 46 9.50 3.34 -1.77
N GLY A 47 9.40 4.58 -2.25
CA GLY A 47 9.05 4.87 -3.65
C GLY A 47 7.55 4.76 -3.94
N ILE A 48 6.71 4.67 -2.91
CA ILE A 48 5.26 4.55 -3.00
C ILE A 48 4.63 5.94 -2.96
N ASP A 49 3.74 6.19 -3.91
CA ASP A 49 2.88 7.36 -3.94
C ASP A 49 1.50 6.98 -3.39
N THR A 50 1.09 7.57 -2.26
CA THR A 50 -0.18 7.30 -1.58
C THR A 50 -1.38 7.62 -2.45
N SER A 51 -1.24 8.53 -3.43
CA SER A 51 -2.29 8.87 -4.39
C SER A 51 -2.50 7.80 -5.47
N ARG A 52 -1.62 6.80 -5.53
CA ARG A 52 -1.57 5.76 -6.56
C ARG A 52 -1.73 4.36 -5.98
N ALA A 53 -2.51 4.24 -4.91
CA ALA A 53 -2.92 2.93 -4.41
C ALA A 53 -3.61 2.14 -5.53
N ILE A 54 -3.37 0.83 -5.55
CA ILE A 54 -4.02 -0.07 -6.51
C ILE A 54 -5.52 -0.16 -6.20
N GLU A 55 -5.82 -0.26 -4.90
CA GLU A 55 -7.18 -0.23 -4.39
C GLU A 55 -7.20 0.49 -3.04
N VAL A 56 -8.32 1.17 -2.78
CA VAL A 56 -8.65 1.76 -1.48
C VAL A 56 -10.04 1.27 -1.12
N MET A 57 -10.17 0.61 0.03
CA MET A 57 -11.44 0.14 0.56
C MET A 57 -11.87 1.02 1.73
N ASP A 58 -13.13 1.48 1.72
CA ASP A 58 -13.76 2.16 2.85
C ASP A 58 -14.37 1.11 3.78
N ASN A 59 -13.93 1.07 5.04
CA ASN A 59 -14.40 0.09 6.03
C ASN A 59 -15.77 0.48 6.64
N GLU A 60 -16.40 1.57 6.19
CA GLU A 60 -17.68 2.11 6.66
C GLU A 60 -17.72 2.58 8.13
N ASP A 61 -16.56 2.62 8.80
CA ASP A 61 -16.39 3.11 10.17
C ASP A 61 -15.48 4.35 10.26
N GLY A 62 -15.11 4.92 9.10
CA GLY A 62 -14.18 6.04 8.98
C GLY A 62 -12.71 5.62 8.87
N THR A 63 -12.45 4.32 8.70
CA THR A 63 -11.12 3.80 8.36
C THR A 63 -11.06 3.30 6.91
N TYR A 64 -9.84 3.22 6.38
CA TYR A 64 -9.57 2.80 5.02
C TYR A 64 -8.43 1.77 4.99
N ASP A 65 -8.58 0.75 4.15
CA ASP A 65 -7.48 -0.15 3.77
C ASP A 65 -6.95 0.27 2.39
N ALA A 66 -5.63 0.38 2.25
CA ALA A 66 -4.98 0.76 0.99
C ALA A 66 -3.95 -0.27 0.54
N TYR A 67 -3.98 -0.62 -0.75
CA TYR A 67 -3.16 -1.68 -1.33
C TYR A 67 -2.12 -1.12 -2.30
N PHE A 68 -0.87 -1.57 -2.19
CA PHE A 68 0.24 -1.15 -3.04
C PHE A 68 1.08 -2.35 -3.49
N SER A 69 1.60 -2.28 -4.71
CA SER A 69 2.63 -3.21 -5.19
C SER A 69 4.00 -2.63 -4.93
N VAL A 70 4.88 -3.43 -4.32
CA VAL A 70 6.20 -2.99 -3.91
C VAL A 70 7.25 -3.94 -4.49
N GLN A 71 8.22 -3.39 -5.21
CA GLN A 71 9.34 -4.19 -5.68
C GLN A 71 10.22 -4.54 -4.48
N ALA A 72 10.13 -5.78 -4.04
CA ALA A 72 10.79 -6.21 -2.82
C ALA A 72 11.03 -7.72 -2.78
N THR A 73 12.05 -8.11 -2.02
CA THR A 73 12.29 -9.51 -1.67
C THR A 73 12.01 -9.73 -0.19
N MET A 74 11.39 -10.87 0.13
CA MET A 74 11.09 -11.27 1.51
C MET A 74 11.31 -12.77 1.70
N ASN A 75 11.91 -13.15 2.83
CA ASN A 75 12.25 -14.54 3.14
C ASN A 75 11.08 -15.34 3.73
N VAL A 76 10.09 -14.63 4.29
CA VAL A 76 8.84 -15.20 4.81
C VAL A 76 7.70 -14.87 3.83
N PRO A 77 6.62 -15.67 3.80
CA PRO A 77 5.46 -15.36 2.96
C PRO A 77 4.71 -14.10 3.42
N HIS A 78 4.74 -13.79 4.72
CA HIS A 78 3.98 -12.71 5.34
C HIS A 78 4.78 -12.04 6.46
N GLU A 79 4.72 -10.72 6.56
CA GLU A 79 5.36 -9.90 7.62
C GLU A 79 4.47 -8.70 7.95
N THR A 80 4.30 -8.36 9.24
CA THR A 80 3.53 -7.19 9.69
C THR A 80 4.41 -6.22 10.47
N HIS A 81 4.10 -4.94 10.34
CA HIS A 81 4.71 -3.84 11.08
C HIS A 81 3.64 -2.88 11.58
N ASP A 82 3.94 -2.14 12.65
CA ASP A 82 3.07 -1.08 13.18
C ASP A 82 3.81 0.25 13.16
N ILE A 83 3.13 1.29 12.70
CA ILE A 83 3.63 2.67 12.74
C ILE A 83 2.51 3.58 13.19
N ASP A 84 2.69 4.18 14.36
CA ASP A 84 1.72 5.06 15.00
C ASP A 84 0.31 4.44 15.12
N GLY A 85 0.24 3.11 15.34
CA GLY A 85 -1.03 2.39 15.42
C GLY A 85 -1.68 2.04 14.08
N ILE A 86 -0.97 2.22 12.97
CA ILE A 86 -1.38 1.78 11.63
C ILE A 86 -0.60 0.52 11.27
N GLU A 87 -1.32 -0.54 10.93
CA GLU A 87 -0.73 -1.82 10.55
C GLU A 87 -0.29 -1.80 9.07
N LEU A 88 0.93 -2.25 8.82
CA LEU A 88 1.52 -2.47 7.51
C LEU A 88 1.74 -3.96 7.31
N GLN A 89 0.93 -4.58 6.48
CA GLN A 89 0.99 -6.01 6.14
C GLN A 89 1.68 -6.18 4.79
N PHE A 90 2.72 -7.00 4.74
CA PHE A 90 3.43 -7.37 3.52
C PHE A 90 3.18 -8.83 3.18
N ASP A 91 2.70 -9.10 1.97
CA ASP A 91 2.43 -10.44 1.47
C ASP A 91 3.18 -10.72 0.19
N ARG A 92 3.87 -11.86 0.15
CA ARG A 92 4.37 -12.40 -1.11
C ARG A 92 3.21 -12.94 -1.97
N PRO A 93 3.40 -13.07 -3.28
CA PRO A 93 2.39 -13.66 -4.17
C PRO A 93 2.01 -15.11 -3.83
N ASP A 94 2.86 -15.83 -3.09
CA ASP A 94 2.62 -17.19 -2.61
C ASP A 94 2.09 -17.24 -1.16
N SER A 95 1.82 -16.09 -0.54
CA SER A 95 1.24 -16.01 0.81
C SER A 95 -0.20 -16.51 0.81
N PRO A 96 -0.60 -17.37 1.76
CA PRO A 96 -2.02 -17.71 1.94
C PRO A 96 -2.85 -16.54 2.49
N GLU A 97 -2.19 -15.51 3.04
CA GLU A 97 -2.81 -14.28 3.57
C GLU A 97 -2.97 -13.19 2.51
N LEU A 98 -2.56 -13.46 1.26
CA LEU A 98 -2.68 -12.51 0.16
C LEU A 98 -4.15 -12.20 -0.12
N THR A 99 -4.57 -10.99 0.22
CA THR A 99 -5.94 -10.50 0.02
C THR A 99 -6.13 -9.81 -1.33
N TYR A 100 -5.05 -9.31 -1.92
CA TYR A 100 -5.03 -8.63 -3.21
C TYR A 100 -3.83 -9.09 -4.03
N GLY A 101 -4.01 -9.49 -5.30
CA GLY A 101 -2.90 -10.01 -6.13
C GLY A 101 -2.96 -9.60 -7.60
N ASN A 102 -3.94 -8.79 -8.00
CA ASN A 102 -4.09 -8.31 -9.36
C ASN A 102 -3.21 -7.08 -9.60
N THR A 103 -1.91 -7.31 -9.80
CA THR A 103 -0.95 -6.28 -10.21
C THR A 103 -0.23 -6.70 -11.48
N GLY A 104 0.19 -5.72 -12.29
CA GLY A 104 1.06 -5.98 -13.44
C GLY A 104 2.55 -6.19 -13.06
N MET A 105 2.91 -6.07 -11.78
CA MET A 105 4.31 -6.03 -11.33
C MET A 105 4.96 -7.39 -11.53
N GLN A 106 6.19 -7.40 -12.05
CA GLN A 106 6.95 -8.63 -12.25
C GLN A 106 7.75 -8.98 -10.98
N PRO A 107 7.83 -10.26 -10.59
CA PRO A 107 8.63 -10.67 -9.44
C PRO A 107 10.10 -10.22 -9.52
N PRO A 108 10.76 -9.97 -8.38
CA PRO A 108 10.24 -10.12 -7.02
C PRO A 108 9.41 -8.90 -6.56
N TYR A 109 8.16 -9.14 -6.16
CA TYR A 109 7.30 -8.13 -5.55
C TYR A 109 6.59 -8.69 -4.32
N VAL A 110 6.07 -7.77 -3.53
CA VAL A 110 5.10 -8.03 -2.47
C VAL A 110 3.93 -7.08 -2.61
N ILE A 111 2.81 -7.43 -1.98
CA ILE A 111 1.67 -6.55 -1.80
C ILE A 111 1.75 -5.98 -0.39
N LEU A 112 1.78 -4.66 -0.31
CA LEU A 112 1.65 -3.92 0.94
C LEU A 112 0.18 -3.56 1.13
N THR A 113 -0.40 -4.02 2.22
CA THR A 113 -1.69 -3.55 2.72
C THR A 113 -1.43 -2.62 3.91
N VAL A 114 -1.91 -1.39 3.82
CA VAL A 114 -1.91 -0.44 4.93
C VAL A 114 -3.32 -0.41 5.49
N ARG A 115 -3.51 -0.91 6.72
CA ARG A 115 -4.84 -1.25 7.26
C ARG A 115 -5.36 -0.22 8.25
N ASP A 116 -6.69 -0.16 8.32
CA ASP A 116 -7.45 0.58 9.33
C ASP A 116 -7.01 2.06 9.44
N ILE A 117 -6.65 2.69 8.32
CA ILE A 117 -6.15 4.06 8.27
C ILE A 117 -7.30 5.01 8.63
N PRO A 118 -7.27 5.70 9.78
CA PRO A 118 -8.40 6.54 10.17
C PRO A 118 -8.38 7.85 9.37
N ILE A 119 -9.42 8.12 8.60
CA ILE A 119 -9.56 9.37 7.83
C ILE A 119 -10.82 10.10 8.28
N ARG A 120 -10.65 11.29 8.86
CA ARG A 120 -11.74 12.13 9.39
C ARG A 120 -12.09 13.27 8.47
#